data_AF-A0A2W4YWL1-F1
#
_entry.id   AF-A0A2W4YWL1-F1
#
_cell.length_a   1.000
_cell.length_b   1.000
_cell.length_c   1.000
_cell.angle_alpha   90.00
_cell.angle_beta   90.00
_cell.angle_gamma   90.00
#
_symmetry.space_group_name_H-M   'P 1'
#
loop_
_entity.id
_entity.type
_entity.pdbx_description
1 polymer ?
#
loop_
_entity_poly.entity_id
_entity_poly.type
_entity_poly.pdbx_seq_one_letter_code
_entity_poly.pdbx_strand_id
1 'polypeptide(L)' 'MTTPRFAVGQSVSVAVSKRYRYPEGAYHVVSAMPASGGATQYRIKGDLEKFERIIDEMHLSDA' A
#
# COMPACT_ATOMS: atom_id res chain seq x y z
N MET A 1 -14.92 11.70 -8.44
CA MET A 1 -14.55 10.34 -8.01
C MET A 1 -13.08 10.18 -8.32
N THR A 2 -12.21 10.13 -7.31
CA THR A 2 -10.78 9.88 -7.50
C THR A 2 -10.59 8.39 -7.75
N THR A 3 -10.23 8.02 -8.97
CA THR A 3 -9.93 6.63 -9.32
C THR A 3 -8.65 6.22 -8.57
N PRO A 4 -8.69 5.16 -7.74
CA PRO A 4 -7.50 4.70 -7.05
C PRO A 4 -6.48 4.16 -8.06
N ARG A 5 -5.20 4.46 -7.86
CA ARG A 5 -4.09 4.01 -8.72
C ARG A 5 -3.90 2.50 -8.66
N PHE A 6 -4.11 1.91 -7.49
CA PHE A 6 -4.00 0.47 -7.26
C PHE A 6 -5.36 -0.14 -6.95
N ALA A 7 -5.63 -1.31 -7.53
CA ALA A 7 -6.87 -2.04 -7.33
C ALA A 7 -6.81 -2.95 -6.10
N VAL A 8 -7.95 -3.23 -5.48
CA VAL A 8 -8.05 -4.26 -4.43
C VAL A 8 -7.68 -5.63 -4.99
N GLY A 9 -6.80 -6.34 -4.30
CA GLY A 9 -6.20 -7.61 -4.70
C GLY A 9 -4.90 -7.46 -5.50
N GLN A 10 -4.56 -6.25 -5.96
CA GLN A 10 -3.32 -6.02 -6.71
C GLN A 10 -2.09 -6.24 -5.82
N SER A 11 -1.09 -6.94 -6.36
CA SER A 11 0.23 -7.06 -5.76
C SER A 11 0.99 -5.74 -5.93
N VAL A 12 1.54 -5.23 -4.83
CA VAL A 12 2.32 -4.00 -4.78
C VAL A 12 3.60 -4.23 -3.99
N SER A 13 4.63 -3.47 -4.32
CA SER A 13 5.87 -3.41 -3.56
C SER A 13 5.87 -2.15 -2.70
N VAL A 14 6.36 -2.27 -1.47
CA VAL A 14 6.50 -1.12 -0.57
C VAL A 14 7.94 -0.62 -0.65
N ALA A 15 8.11 0.66 -0.95
CA ALA A 15 9.43 1.28 -1.01
C ALA A 15 10.11 1.24 0.37
N VAL A 16 11.13 0.39 0.50
CA VAL A 16 11.98 0.34 1.69
C VAL A 16 12.94 1.53 1.64
N SER A 17 12.77 2.48 2.55
CA SER A 17 13.72 3.58 2.72
C SER A 17 14.46 3.44 4.05
N LYS A 18 15.63 4.06 4.20
CA LYS A 18 16.42 3.99 5.45
C LYS A 18 15.65 4.42 6.70
N ARG A 19 14.55 5.19 6.55
CA ARG A 19 13.67 5.62 7.64
C ARG A 19 12.49 4.67 7.90
N TYR A 20 12.13 3.83 6.95
CA TYR A 20 11.01 2.92 7.03
C TYR A 20 11.44 1.49 6.64
N ARG A 21 11.70 0.66 7.64
CA ARG A 21 11.87 -0.79 7.46
C ARG A 21 10.49 -1.43 7.37
N TYR A 22 10.00 -1.58 6.16
CA TYR A 22 8.94 -2.55 5.88
C TYR A 22 9.58 -3.91 5.66
N PRO A 23 8.94 -5.01 6.09
CA PRO A 23 9.34 -6.35 5.67
C PRO A 23 9.45 -6.42 4.16
N GLU A 24 10.53 -7.02 3.65
CA GLU A 24 10.61 -7.36 2.23
C GLU A 24 9.60 -8.46 1.91
N GLY A 25 8.90 -8.34 0.78
CA GLY A 25 7.90 -9.31 0.35
C GLY A 25 6.82 -8.68 -0.52
N ALA A 26 6.02 -9.55 -1.15
CA ALA A 26 4.84 -9.12 -1.87
C ALA A 26 3.78 -8.63 -0.88
N TYR A 27 3.19 -7.47 -1.19
CA TYR A 27 2.04 -6.93 -0.48
C TYR A 27 0.82 -6.95 -1.39
N HIS A 28 -0.36 -7.16 -0.82
CA HIS A 28 -1.62 -7.10 -1.55
C HIS A 28 -2.47 -5.95 -1.04
N VAL A 29 -3.04 -5.17 -1.96
CA VAL A 29 -4.00 -4.12 -1.62
C VAL A 29 -5.29 -4.76 -1.11
N VAL A 30 -5.66 -4.46 0.12
CA VAL A 30 -6.92 -4.90 0.74
C VAL A 30 -8.03 -3.86 0.54
N SER A 31 -7.69 -2.58 0.58
CA SER A 31 -8.65 -1.50 0.38
C SER A 31 -7.97 -0.19 -0.02
N ALA A 32 -8.61 0.59 -0.88
CA ALA A 32 -8.20 1.96 -1.20
C ALA A 32 -9.03 2.96 -0.38
N MET A 33 -8.35 3.89 0.27
CA MET A 33 -8.93 4.96 1.08
C MET A 33 -8.59 6.30 0.42
N PRO A 34 -9.41 6.77 -0.52
CA PRO A 34 -9.21 8.07 -1.13
C PRO A 34 -9.44 9.17 -0.09
N ALA A 35 -8.44 10.00 0.15
CA ALA A 35 -8.58 11.20 0.97
C ALA A 35 -9.19 12.34 0.13
N SER A 36 -10.21 13.04 0.64
CA SER A 36 -10.89 14.15 -0.05
C SER A 36 -10.05 15.43 -0.24
N GLY A 37 -8.71 15.34 -0.13
CA GLY A 37 -7.79 16.48 -0.22
C GLY A 37 -6.34 16.15 0.10
N GLY A 38 -5.94 14.87 0.06
CA GLY A 38 -4.60 14.41 0.41
C GLY A 38 -4.17 13.20 -0.42
N ALA A 39 -3.01 12.63 -0.10
CA ALA A 39 -2.54 11.40 -0.73
C ALA A 39 -3.52 10.25 -0.47
N THR A 40 -3.82 9.46 -1.51
CA THR A 40 -4.60 8.23 -1.37
C THR A 40 -3.86 7.29 -0.43
N GLN A 41 -4.57 6.75 0.54
CA GLN A 41 -4.02 5.73 1.43
C GLN A 41 -4.53 4.36 1.02
N TYR A 42 -3.73 3.34 1.27
CA TYR A 42 -4.06 1.97 0.95
C TYR A 42 -3.88 1.12 2.18
N ARG A 43 -4.86 0.25 2.45
CA ARG A 43 -4.66 -0.90 3.33
C ARG A 43 -3.98 -1.99 2.53
N ILE A 44 -2.83 -2.44 2.98
CA ILE A 44 -2.06 -3.52 2.39
C ILE A 44 -1.87 -4.65 3.39
N LYS A 45 -1.70 -5.87 2.88
CA LYS A 45 -1.36 -7.04 3.69
C LYS A 45 -0.18 -7.75 3.05
N GLY A 46 0.91 -7.90 3.80
CA GLY A 46 2.04 -8.72 3.36
C GLY A 46 1.78 -10.19 3.66
N ASP A 47 2.25 -11.09 2.81
CA ASP A 47 2.07 -12.53 3.00
C ASP A 47 2.69 -13.06 4.30
N LEU A 48 3.76 -12.40 4.75
CA LEU A 48 4.47 -12.73 5.98
C LEU A 48 3.91 -12.03 7.22
N GLU A 49 2.97 -11.10 7.04
CA GLU A 49 2.39 -10.31 8.14
C GLU A 49 1.02 -10.83 8.55
N LYS A 50 0.81 -10.96 9.86
CA LYS A 50 -0.50 -11.33 10.43
C LYS A 50 -1.49 -10.17 10.48
N PHE A 51 -1.02 -8.95 10.24
CA PHE A 51 -1.79 -7.72 10.34
C PHE A 51 -1.73 -6.95 9.02
N GLU A 52 -2.70 -6.06 8.84
CA GLU A 52 -2.76 -5.14 7.72
C GLU A 52 -2.09 -3.81 8.09
N ARG A 53 -1.55 -3.12 7.08
CA ARG A 53 -0.91 -1.82 7.22
C ARG A 53 -1.66 -0.78 6.42
N ILE A 54 -1.66 0.45 6.91
CA ILE A 54 -2.10 1.61 6.14
C ILE A 54 -0.85 2.33 5.66
N ILE A 55 -0.78 2.61 4.37
CA ILE A 55 0.35 3.29 3.75
C ILE A 55 -0.12 4.28 2.68
N ASP A 56 0.62 5.36 2.50
CA ASP A 56 0.35 6.35 1.46
C ASP A 56 0.77 5.84 0.07
N GLU A 57 0.05 6.26 -0.96
CA GLU A 57 0.31 5.90 -2.36
C GLU A 57 1.77 6.14 -2.78
N MET A 58 2.38 7.21 -2.26
CA MET A 58 3.76 7.62 -2.59
C MET A 58 4.82 6.59 -2.18
N HIS A 59 4.49 5.67 -1.29
CA HIS A 59 5.39 4.60 -0.83
C HIS A 59 5.09 3.25 -1.48
N LEU A 60 4.10 3.19 -2.38
CA LEU A 60 3.76 2.00 -3.13
C LEU A 60 4.28 2.10 -4.56
N SER A 61 4.76 0.97 -5.07
CA SER A 61 5.07 0.78 -6.48
C SER A 61 4.40 -0.50 -6.98
N ASP A 62 4.28 -0.62 -8.30
CA ASP A 62 3.95 -1.91 -8.91
C ASP A 62 5.00 -2.95 -8.52
N ALA A 63 4.59 -4.20 -8.30
CA ALA A 63 5.44 -5.28 -7.80
C ALA A 63 6.24 -5.97 -8.90
#